data_AF-A0A496ZPW0-F1
#
_entry.id   AF-A0A496ZPW0-F1
#
_cell.length_a   1.000
_cell.length_b   1.000
_cell.length_c   1.000
_cell.angle_alpha   90.00
_cell.angle_beta   90.00
_cell.angle_gamma   90.00
#
_symmetry.space_group_name_H-M   'P 1'
#
loop_
_entity.id
_entity.type
_entity.pdbx_description
1 polymer ?
#
loop_
_entity_poly.entity_id
_entity_poly.type
_entity_poly.pdbx_seq_one_letter_code
_entity_poly.pdbx_strand_id
1 'polypeptide(L)' 'MKLKRFILLMLILCIISPLLATYQVGDLVDNFTLNDDQGNPVSLYDFTDAVIVLDFWSVG' A
#
# COMPACT_ATOMS: atom_id res chain seq x y z
N MET A 1 -38.60 5.67 -2.97
CA MET A 1 -37.53 5.63 -1.94
C MET A 1 -36.42 4.60 -2.18
N LYS A 2 -36.59 3.58 -3.04
CA LYS A 2 -35.59 2.53 -3.28
C LYS A 2 -34.41 2.96 -4.18
N LEU A 3 -34.66 3.77 -5.22
CA LEU A 3 -33.64 4.19 -6.19
C LEU A 3 -32.57 5.14 -5.59
N LYS A 4 -32.97 6.12 -4.78
CA LYS A 4 -32.02 7.06 -4.13
C LYS A 4 -31.05 6.34 -3.18
N ARG A 5 -31.53 5.33 -2.45
CA ARG A 5 -30.69 4.50 -1.57
C ARG A 5 -29.75 3.61 -2.37
N PHE A 6 -30.19 3.10 -3.52
CA PHE A 6 -29.36 2.31 -4.42
C PHE A 6 -28.23 3.16 -5.05
N ILE A 7 -28.55 4.39 -5.48
CA ILE A 7 -27.56 5.36 -5.99
C ILE A 7 -26.57 5.74 -4.88
N LEU A 8 -27.03 5.95 -3.65
CA LEU A 8 -26.16 6.24 -2.50
C LEU A 8 -25.20 5.08 -2.21
N LEU A 9 -25.67 3.83 -2.25
CA LEU A 9 -24.83 2.64 -2.07
C LEU A 9 -23.79 2.48 -3.20
N MET A 10 -24.18 2.74 -4.46
CA MET A 10 -23.25 2.73 -5.60
C MET A 10 -22.20 3.84 -5.47
N LEU A 11 -22.58 5.03 -4.99
CA LEU A 11 -21.64 6.13 -4.77
C LEU A 11 -20.61 5.77 -3.70
N ILE A 12 -21.03 5.15 -2.59
CA ILE A 12 -20.13 4.65 -1.54
C ILE A 12 -19.16 3.60 -2.11
N LEU A 13 -19.65 2.69 -2.95
CA LEU A 13 -18.81 1.65 -3.57
C LEU A 13 -17.72 2.24 -4.48
N CYS A 14 -18.01 3.32 -5.21
CA CYS A 14 -17.02 4.01 -6.05
C CYS A 14 -15.94 4.74 -5.24
N ILE A 15 -16.26 5.20 -4.01
CA ILE A 15 -15.29 5.87 -3.12
C ILE A 15 -14.35 4.85 -2.45
N ILE A 16 -14.74 3.56 -2.40
CA ILE A 16 -13.91 2.46 -1.88
C ILE A 16 -12.97 1.92 -2.98
N SER A 17 -12.87 2.57 -4.15
CA SER A 17 -11.78 2.29 -5.09
C SER A 17 -10.48 2.38 -4.29
N PRO A 18 -9.76 1.27 -4.09
CA PRO A 18 -8.67 1.33 -3.15
C PRO A 18 -7.63 2.25 -3.77
N LEU A 19 -6.98 2.98 -2.88
CA LEU A 19 -5.62 3.47 -2.96
C LEU A 19 -4.67 2.31 -3.38
N LEU A 20 -4.89 1.71 -4.55
CA LEU A 20 -4.01 0.72 -5.14
C LEU A 20 -2.89 1.52 -5.80
N ALA A 21 -1.97 2.00 -4.98
CA ALA A 21 -0.68 2.47 -5.45
C ALA A 21 0.05 1.26 -6.06
N THR A 22 -0.24 1.00 -7.34
CA THR A 22 0.51 0.04 -8.14
C THR A 22 1.70 0.80 -8.69
N TYR A 23 2.89 0.50 -8.17
CA TYR A 23 4.13 1.03 -8.72
C TYR A 23 4.37 0.50 -10.13
N GLN A 24 4.66 1.41 -11.05
CA GLN A 24 5.16 1.13 -12.39
C GLN A 24 6.69 1.18 -12.40
N VAL A 25 7.30 0.62 -13.45
CA VAL A 25 8.75 0.72 -13.66
C VAL A 25 9.14 2.19 -13.83
N GLY A 26 10.06 2.65 -12.99
CA GLY A 26 10.53 4.04 -12.97
C GLY A 26 9.87 4.92 -11.90
N ASP A 27 8.83 4.42 -11.23
CA ASP A 27 8.22 5.15 -10.11
C ASP A 27 9.19 5.21 -8.92
N LEU A 28 9.14 6.34 -8.21
CA LEU A 28 9.75 6.44 -6.88
C LEU A 28 8.87 5.70 -5.88
N VAL A 29 9.48 4.79 -5.12
CA VAL A 29 8.77 4.04 -4.08
C VAL A 29 8.64 4.92 -2.84
N ASP A 30 7.42 5.04 -2.30
CA ASP A 30 7.19 5.76 -1.06
C ASP A 30 7.94 5.10 0.10
N ASN A 31 8.44 5.92 1.02
CA ASN A 31 9.07 5.40 2.23
C ASN A 31 8.07 4.64 3.10
N PHE A 32 8.53 3.57 3.72
CA PHE A 32 7.81 2.84 4.76
C PHE A 32 8.77 2.47 5.89
N THR A 33 8.20 2.22 7.06
CA THR A 33 8.92 1.70 8.23
C THR A 33 8.23 0.43 8.71
N LEU A 34 9.00 -0.65 8.83
CA LEU A 34 8.57 -1.93 9.40
C LEU A 34 9.51 -2.32 10.53
N ASN A 35 9.04 -3.17 11.44
CA ASN A 35 9.90 -3.71 12.48
C ASN A 35 10.66 -4.94 11.94
N ASP A 36 11.94 -5.05 12.25
CA ASP A 36 12.73 -6.26 12.01
C ASP A 36 12.35 -7.40 12.99
N ASP A 37 13.06 -8.53 12.92
CA ASP A 37 12.84 -9.69 13.78
C ASP A 37 13.19 -9.45 15.25
N GLN A 38 13.89 -8.36 15.56
CA GLN A 38 14.26 -7.91 16.90
C GLN A 38 13.32 -6.81 17.41
N GLY A 39 12.40 -6.31 16.58
CA GLY A 39 11.48 -5.24 16.91
C GLY A 39 12.03 -3.83 16.67
N ASN A 40 13.21 -3.68 16.05
CA ASN A 40 13.75 -2.38 15.70
C ASN A 40 13.01 -1.81 14.48
N PRO A 41 12.68 -0.51 14.47
CA PRO A 41 12.10 0.14 13.30
C PRO A 41 13.18 0.28 12.20
N VAL A 42 12.89 -0.24 11.02
CA VAL A 42 13.73 -0.15 9.81
C VAL A 42 12.93 0.52 8.70
N SER A 43 13.52 1.57 8.13
CA SER A 43 12.95 2.34 7.03
C SER A 43 13.52 1.90 5.68
N LEU A 44 12.72 1.96 4.62
CA LEU A 44 13.22 1.81 3.25
C LEU A 44 14.40 2.76 2.98
N TYR A 45 14.31 3.99 3.51
CA TYR A 45 15.30 5.04 3.31
C TYR A 45 16.56 4.85 4.15
N ASP A 46 16.65 3.84 5.02
CA ASP A 46 17.91 3.49 5.69
C ASP A 46 18.92 2.83 4.71
N PHE A 47 18.44 2.38 3.54
CA PHE A 47 19.24 1.71 2.51
C PHE A 47 19.59 2.62 1.31
N THR A 48 19.88 3.90 1.55
CA THR A 48 20.31 4.80 0.48
C THR A 48 21.58 4.31 -0.21
N ASP A 49 21.74 4.64 -1.49
CA ASP A 49 22.91 4.31 -2.31
C ASP A 49 23.12 2.79 -2.59
N ALA A 50 22.08 1.98 -2.36
CA ALA A 50 22.07 0.55 -2.68
C ALA A 50 20.93 0.17 -3.65
N VAL A 51 21.16 -0.88 -4.44
CA VAL A 51 20.07 -1.58 -5.15
C VAL A 51 19.44 -2.56 -4.18
N ILE A 52 18.13 -2.45 -4.01
CA ILE A 52 17.37 -3.24 -3.03
C ILE A 52 16.30 -4.07 -3.73
N VAL A 53 15.96 -5.21 -3.12
CA VAL A 53 14.86 -6.09 -3.55
C VAL A 53 13.88 -6.19 -2.40
N LEU A 54 12.61 -5.90 -2.66
CA LEU A 54 11.53 -6.09 -1.70
C LEU A 54 10.95 -7.50 -1.89
N ASP A 55 11.14 -8.35 -0.89
CA ASP A 55 10.59 -9.70 -0.84
C ASP A 55 9.40 -9.76 0.11
N PHE A 56 8.22 -10.05 -0.43
CA PHE A 56 6.97 -10.15 0.33
C PHE A 56 6.59 -11.61 0.50
N TRP A 57 6.58 -12.10 1.74
CA TRP A 57 6.30 -13.50 2.06
C TRP A 57 5.39 -13.65 3.29
N SER A 58 4.86 -14.85 3.49
CA SER A 58 4.04 -15.21 4.65
C SER A 58 4.22 -16.69 4.98
N VAL A 59 4.17 -17.02 6.27
CA VAL A 59 3.98 -18.38 6.77
C VAL A 59 2.49 -18.58 7.02
N GLY A 60 1.82 -19.24 6.06
CA GLY A 60 0.38 -19.49 6.11
C GLY A 60 -0.07 -20.30 7.31
#